data_AF-A0A7W6EEN4-F1
#
_entry.id   AF-A0A7W6EEN4-F1
#
_cell.length_a   1.000
_cell.length_b   1.000
_cell.length_c   1.000
_cell.angle_alpha   90.00
_cell.angle_beta   90.00
_cell.angle_gamma   90.00
#
_symmetry.space_group_name_H-M   'P 1'
#
loop_
_entity.id
_entity.type
_entity.pdbx_description
1 polymer ?
#
loop_
_entity_poly.entity_id
_entity_poly.type
_entity_poly.pdbx_seq_one_letter_code
_entity_poly.pdbx_strand_id
1 'polypeptide(L)' 'MKLTEKQQFARVAILRDVIRSGGKDRWSHLHSHGHHFKQVMACVHRGDLTSSVSYEFEITETGRAALASTEGEKR' A
#
# COMPACT_ATOMS: atom_id res chain seq x y z
N MET A 1 2.81 -15.04 -8.88
CA MET A 1 1.42 -14.87 -9.39
C MET A 1 1.24 -13.43 -9.85
N LYS A 2 0.81 -13.21 -11.09
CA LYS A 2 0.57 -11.86 -11.64
C LYS A 2 -0.71 -11.28 -11.00
N LEU A 3 -0.67 -10.02 -10.58
CA LEU A 3 -1.85 -9.34 -10.05
C LEU A 3 -2.84 -9.06 -11.18
N THR A 4 -4.14 -9.18 -10.88
CA THR A 4 -5.16 -8.59 -11.74
C THR A 4 -5.07 -7.07 -11.70
N GLU A 5 -5.57 -6.39 -12.73
CA GLU A 5 -5.57 -4.92 -12.79
C GLU A 5 -6.23 -4.28 -11.57
N LYS A 6 -7.37 -4.83 -11.13
CA LYS A 6 -8.08 -4.34 -9.93
C LYS A 6 -7.24 -4.47 -8.66
N GLN A 7 -6.51 -5.58 -8.52
CA GLN A 7 -5.63 -5.78 -7.37
C GLN A 7 -4.41 -4.86 -7.43
N GLN A 8 -3.85 -4.64 -8.62
CA GLN A 8 -2.74 -3.70 -8.80
C GLN A 8 -3.18 -2.26 -8.51
N PHE A 9 -4.38 -1.87 -8.96
CA PHE A 9 -4.95 -0.55 -8.66
C PHE A 9 -5.17 -0.35 -7.15
N ALA A 10 -5.78 -1.32 -6.48
CA ALA A 10 -5.99 -1.26 -5.03
C ALA A 10 -4.65 -1.18 -4.27
N ARG A 11 -3.65 -1.97 -4.67
CA ARG A 11 -2.30 -1.93 -4.12
C ARG A 11 -1.69 -0.53 -4.25
N VAL A 12 -1.69 0.04 -5.45
CA VAL A 12 -1.12 1.38 -5.71
C VAL A 12 -1.86 2.46 -4.90
N ALA A 13 -3.19 2.38 -4.79
CA ALA A 13 -3.98 3.33 -4.02
C ALA A 13 -3.61 3.31 -2.52
N ILE A 14 -3.44 2.12 -1.94
CA ILE A 14 -3.01 1.96 -0.54
C ILE A 14 -1.61 2.56 -0.33
N LEU A 15 -0.64 2.23 -1.20
CA LEU A 15 0.73 2.73 -1.06
C LEU A 15 0.80 4.25 -1.18
N ARG A 16 0.00 4.86 -2.07
CA ARG A 16 -0.09 6.32 -2.19
C ARG A 16 -0.63 6.98 -0.93
N ASP A 17 -1.67 6.40 -0.33
CA ASP A 17 -2.23 6.94 0.91
C ASP A 17 -1.23 6.87 2.06
N VAL A 18 -0.53 5.75 2.22
CA VAL A 18 0.50 5.62 3.27
C VAL A 18 1.64 6.63 3.05
N ILE A 19 2.09 6.85 1.81
CA ILE A 19 3.09 7.89 1.52
C ILE A 19 2.54 9.28 1.84
N ARG A 20 1.31 9.58 1.42
CA ARG A 20 0.65 10.89 1.66
C ARG A 20 0.54 11.19 3.15
N SER A 21 0.35 10.17 3.99
CA SER A 21 0.33 10.27 5.45
C SER A 21 1.72 10.41 6.10
N GLY A 22 2.79 10.54 5.31
CA GLY A 22 4.17 10.68 5.81
C GLY A 22 4.97 9.36 5.84
N GLY A 23 4.49 8.32 5.15
CA GLY A 23 5.12 7.01 5.07
C GLY A 23 4.65 6.02 6.13
N LYS A 24 3.72 6.42 7.00
CA LYS A 24 3.08 5.59 8.01
C LYS A 24 1.60 5.93 8.08
N ASP A 25 0.76 4.92 8.28
CA ASP A 25 -0.68 5.13 8.41
C ASP A 25 -1.36 4.07 9.28
N ARG A 26 -2.49 4.43 9.91
CA ARG A 26 -3.28 3.52 10.75
C ARG A 26 -4.42 2.90 9.97
N TRP A 27 -4.79 1.67 10.35
CA TRP A 27 -5.94 0.96 9.76
C TRP A 27 -7.21 1.82 9.72
N SER A 28 -7.53 2.54 10.79
CA SER A 28 -8.74 3.37 10.86
C SER A 28 -8.79 4.45 9.78
N HIS A 29 -7.64 5.06 9.45
CA HIS A 29 -7.54 6.10 8.43
C HIS A 29 -7.58 5.51 7.02
N LEU A 30 -6.83 4.42 6.77
CA LEU A 30 -6.90 3.68 5.51
C LEU A 30 -8.33 3.17 5.22
N HIS A 31 -9.01 2.63 6.22
CA HIS A 31 -10.40 2.19 6.11
C HIS A 31 -11.35 3.36 5.81
N SER A 32 -11.11 4.54 6.39
CA SER A 32 -11.91 5.75 6.09
C SER A 32 -11.78 6.21 4.63
N HIS A 33 -10.70 5.83 3.94
CA HIS A 33 -10.51 6.06 2.50
C HIS A 33 -11.05 4.93 1.62
N GLY A 34 -11.71 3.94 2.21
CA GLY A 34 -12.36 2.84 1.48
C GLY A 34 -11.47 1.62 1.22
N HIS A 35 -10.27 1.55 1.81
CA HIS A 35 -9.41 0.38 1.68
C HIS A 35 -9.94 -0.80 2.50
N HIS A 36 -9.87 -2.01 1.94
CA HIS A 36 -10.23 -3.22 2.68
C HIS A 36 -9.03 -3.82 3.42
N PHE A 37 -9.27 -4.33 4.62
CA PHE A 37 -8.20 -4.88 5.47
C PHE A 37 -7.40 -5.98 4.77
N LYS A 38 -8.09 -6.87 4.04
CA LYS A 38 -7.45 -7.94 3.25
C LYS A 38 -6.49 -7.41 2.17
N GLN A 39 -6.78 -6.25 1.58
CA GLN A 39 -5.90 -5.64 0.58
C GLN A 39 -4.67 -5.00 1.22
N VAL A 40 -4.84 -4.35 2.38
CA VAL A 40 -3.72 -3.79 3.17
C VAL A 40 -2.79 -4.92 3.63
N MET A 41 -3.35 -5.99 4.19
CA MET A 41 -2.55 -7.17 4.56
C MET A 41 -1.88 -7.84 3.35
N ALA A 42 -2.53 -7.84 2.17
CA ALA A 42 -1.88 -8.32 0.96
C ALA A 42 -0.66 -7.48 0.55
N CYS A 43 -0.64 -6.18 0.86
CA CYS A 43 0.55 -5.32 0.68
C CYS A 43 1.64 -5.68 1.70
N VAL A 44 1.26 -5.99 2.95
CA VAL A 44 2.19 -6.49 3.98
C VAL A 44 2.83 -7.81 3.57
N HIS A 45 2.03 -8.79 3.13
CA HIS A 45 2.55 -10.09 2.70
C HIS A 45 3.47 -10.03 1.47
N ARG A 46 3.35 -8.97 0.65
CA ARG A 46 4.25 -8.72 -0.48
C ARG A 46 5.54 -8.00 -0.08
N GLY A 47 5.62 -7.53 1.16
CA GLY A 47 6.73 -6.71 1.64
C GLY A 47 6.65 -5.25 1.22
N ASP A 48 5.52 -4.78 0.67
CA ASP A 48 5.34 -3.36 0.32
C ASP A 48 5.14 -2.49 1.57
N LEU A 49 4.53 -3.07 2.61
CA LEU A 49 4.29 -2.46 3.90
C LEU A 49 4.83 -3.39 5.01
N THR A 50 5.21 -2.81 6.14
CA THR A 50 5.34 -3.53 7.41
C THR A 50 4.16 -3.17 8.31
N SER A 51 3.75 -4.10 9.18
CA SER A 51 2.73 -3.84 10.20
C SER A 51 3.36 -3.84 11.58
N SER A 52 3.01 -2.87 12.42
CA SER A 52 3.41 -2.82 13.83
C SER A 52 2.27 -3.23 14.77
N VAL A 53 2.61 -3.41 16.05
CA VAL A 53 1.61 -3.55 17.12
C VAL A 53 0.81 -2.26 17.20
N SER A 54 -0.52 -2.34 17.04
CA SER A 54 -1.51 -1.24 16.94
C SER A 54 -2.08 -0.95 15.55
N TYR A 55 -2.03 -1.90 14.60
CA TYR A 55 -2.63 -1.75 13.26
C TYR A 55 -2.12 -0.52 12.49
N GLU A 56 -0.86 -0.18 12.71
CA GLU A 56 -0.16 0.83 11.94
C GLU A 56 0.70 0.14 10.88
N PHE A 57 0.74 0.76 9.70
CA PHE A 57 1.40 0.26 8.52
C PHE A 57 2.41 1.28 8.03
N GLU A 58 3.64 0.84 7.82
CA GLU A 58 4.74 1.67 7.34
C GLU A 58 5.18 1.20 5.96
N ILE A 59 5.41 2.14 5.04
CA ILE A 59 5.86 1.80 3.70
C ILE A 59 7.34 1.41 3.69
N THR A 60 7.64 0.27 3.08
CA THR A 60 9.02 -0.21 2.91
C THR A 60 9.68 0.41 1.69
N GLU A 61 10.99 0.20 1.54
CA GLU A 61 11.71 0.53 0.31
C GLU A 61 11.12 -0.21 -0.91
N THR A 62 10.76 -1.49 -0.75
CA THR A 62 10.09 -2.28 -1.80
C THR A 62 8.76 -1.65 -2.22
N GLY A 63 7.95 -1.19 -1.27
CA GLY A 63 6.69 -0.50 -1.55
C GLY A 63 6.89 0.82 -2.29
N ARG A 64 7.91 1.60 -1.91
CA ARG A 64 8.28 2.85 -2.59
C ARG A 64 8.74 2.59 -4.03
N ALA A 65 9.60 1.58 -4.23
CA ALA A 65 10.05 1.19 -5.56
C ALA A 65 8.89 0.71 -6.44
N ALA A 66 7.99 -0.11 -5.89
CA ALA A 66 6.81 -0.59 -6.61
C ALA A 66 5.90 0.56 -7.07
N LEU A 67 5.72 1.59 -6.24
CA LEU A 67 4.96 2.77 -6.61
C LEU A 67 5.66 3.58 -7.71
N ALA A 68 6.97 3.80 -7.58
CA ALA A 68 7.76 4.52 -8.57
C ALA A 68 7.74 3.83 -9.95
N SER A 69 7.86 2.50 -9.98
CA SER A 69 7.76 1.72 -11.24
C SER A 69 6.40 1.90 -11.91
N THR A 70 5.30 1.94 -11.16
CA THR A 70 3.96 2.17 -11.73
C THR A 70 3.72 3.60 -12.23
N GLU A 71 4.49 4.58 -11.75
CA GLU A 71 4.38 5.98 -12.17
C GLU A 71 5.34 6.32 -13.32
N GLY A 72 6.50 5.66 -13.37
CA GLY A 72 7.48 5.78 -14.45
C GLY A 72 7.01 5.20 -15.79
N GLU A 73 6.13 4.20 -15.77
CA GLU A 73 5.59 3.55 -16.98
C GLU A 73 4.56 4.41 -17.75
N LYS A 74 4.22 5.61 -17.23
CA LYS A 74 3.31 6.58 -17.87
C LYS A 74 4.01 7.77 -18.54
N ARG A 75 5.34 7.75 -18.69
CA ARG A 75 6.10 8.79 -19.42
C ARG A 75 6.56 8.32 -20.78
#